data_AF-A0A9W4IPM7-F1
#
_entry.id   AF-A0A9W4IPM7-F1
#
_cell.length_a   1.000
_cell.length_b   1.000
_cell.length_c   1.000
_cell.angle_alpha   90.00
_cell.angle_beta   90.00
_cell.angle_gamma   90.00
#
_symmetry.space_group_name_H-M   'P 1'
#
loop_
_entity.id
_entity.type
_entity.pdbx_description
1 polymer ?
#
loop_
_entity_poly.entity_id
_entity_poly.type
_entity_poly.pdbx_seq_one_letter_code
_entity_poly.pdbx_strand_id
1 'polypeptide(L)'
;MVYSSRQHNISTSLFSKFDISSVSSKLSFSIEMTRHTAPSSSAAAATGRVYFLDIGLSTYPNPNGRIITCKPDGSDIRELVTQIKTLPDGIAVDSDRQHIYWTNMGVPSANDGSIQRCDLSGKDIVTIVPQGQTHTPKQITIAPKSQKLYWSDREGMCVMRANMDGSDIEVLYRSAPPDSDKQCTLNWCVGIAVDEETGSVFWSQKGPPRAGQGRIFRMNIEMNAGESAGRRTDVQCILEGLPEPIDLELDTASQTLYWTDRGDPPNGNTVNSVVLDANVKLRPKILVRKLHEGIGISLDLRNGRMFFGDLGGGLYSANLDGSCKNTLISEIGGVTTGIFYVE
;
A
#
# COMPACT_ATOMS: atom_id res chain seq x y z
N MET A 1 -13.70 27.85 -30.79
CA MET A 1 -14.73 28.79 -30.33
C MET A 1 -14.23 29.33 -28.99
N VAL A 2 -13.81 30.59 -28.97
CA VAL A 2 -13.03 31.25 -27.92
C VAL A 2 -13.95 31.62 -26.75
N TYR A 3 -13.61 31.26 -25.52
CA TYR A 3 -14.20 31.87 -24.33
C TYR A 3 -13.17 32.74 -23.61
N SER A 4 -13.55 34.01 -23.52
CA SER A 4 -12.82 35.18 -23.09
C SER A 4 -12.78 35.29 -21.56
N SER A 5 -11.62 35.66 -21.04
CA SER A 5 -11.36 36.03 -19.66
C SER A 5 -11.93 37.42 -19.35
N ARG A 6 -12.63 37.56 -18.22
CA ARG A 6 -12.94 38.85 -17.60
C ARG A 6 -12.37 38.89 -16.19
N GLN A 7 -11.32 39.70 -16.05
CA GLN A 7 -10.86 40.25 -14.77
C GLN A 7 -11.94 41.16 -14.18
N HIS A 8 -12.19 41.08 -12.88
CA HIS A 8 -12.77 42.17 -12.09
C HIS A 8 -11.88 42.40 -10.86
N ASN A 9 -11.22 43.55 -10.86
CA ASN A 9 -10.61 44.17 -9.69
C ASN A 9 -11.72 44.75 -8.81
N ILE A 10 -11.75 44.39 -7.53
CA ILE A 10 -12.39 45.20 -6.49
C ILE A 10 -11.41 45.32 -5.33
N SER A 11 -10.92 46.54 -5.16
CA SER A 11 -10.25 47.03 -3.96
C SER A 11 -11.32 47.52 -2.99
N THR A 12 -11.20 47.18 -1.71
CA THR A 12 -11.43 48.13 -0.60
C THR A 12 -10.90 47.57 0.72
N SER A 13 -10.03 48.37 1.32
CA SER A 13 -9.37 48.18 2.60
C SER A 13 -10.32 48.41 3.78
N LEU A 14 -10.24 47.56 4.81
CA LEU A 14 -10.69 47.87 6.17
C LEU A 14 -10.09 46.85 7.13
N PHE A 15 -8.95 47.15 7.76
CA PHE A 15 -8.70 46.76 9.14
C PHE A 15 -7.79 47.79 9.81
N SER A 16 -8.37 48.39 10.84
CA SER A 16 -7.85 49.44 11.69
C SER A 16 -6.79 48.94 12.66
N LYS A 17 -5.83 49.81 12.89
CA LYS A 17 -4.76 49.81 13.89
C LYS A 17 -5.24 49.36 15.28
N PHE A 18 -4.45 48.50 15.92
CA PHE A 18 -4.32 48.47 17.38
C PHE A 18 -2.84 48.62 17.73
N ASP A 19 -2.56 49.70 18.44
CA ASP A 19 -1.27 50.12 18.97
C ASP A 19 -1.31 49.87 20.48
N ILE A 20 -0.36 49.11 21.02
CA ILE A 20 -0.24 48.87 22.46
C ILE A 20 1.16 49.30 22.87
N SER A 21 1.26 50.52 23.41
CA SER A 21 2.42 51.01 24.12
C SER A 21 2.07 51.34 25.58
N SER A 22 2.85 50.75 26.48
CA SER A 22 3.01 51.01 27.91
C SER A 22 1.85 50.65 28.86
N VAL A 23 2.12 49.74 29.81
CA VAL A 23 2.33 50.07 31.23
C VAL A 23 3.23 48.98 31.85
N SER A 24 4.31 49.41 32.50
CA SER A 24 5.21 48.57 33.29
C SER A 24 4.60 48.23 34.65
N SER A 25 4.83 47.03 35.17
CA SER A 25 5.31 46.88 36.55
C SER A 25 5.89 45.49 36.82
N LYS A 26 6.96 45.54 37.60
CA LYS A 26 7.91 44.51 38.03
C LYS A 26 7.27 43.24 38.59
N LEU A 27 7.80 42.09 38.18
CA LEU A 27 8.12 40.98 39.08
C LEU A 27 9.36 40.27 38.51
N SER A 28 10.53 40.51 39.11
CA SER A 28 11.78 39.84 38.76
C SER A 28 11.88 38.53 39.53
N PHE A 29 11.61 37.42 38.86
CA PHE A 29 12.04 36.08 39.29
C PHE A 29 13.22 35.67 38.42
N SER A 30 14.41 35.60 39.02
CA SER A 30 15.58 35.01 38.41
C SER A 30 15.40 33.49 38.38
N ILE A 31 15.01 32.94 37.23
CA ILE A 31 15.17 31.51 36.97
C ILE A 31 16.52 31.35 36.29
N GLU A 32 17.48 30.76 37.00
CA GLU A 32 18.68 30.21 36.38
C GLU A 32 18.24 29.20 35.31
N MET A 33 18.39 29.56 34.05
CA MET A 33 18.30 28.64 32.94
C MET A 33 19.57 27.78 32.96
N THR A 34 19.57 26.75 33.79
CA THR A 34 20.49 25.63 33.60
C THR A 34 20.19 25.09 32.21
N ARG A 35 21.09 25.29 31.26
CA ARG A 35 21.04 24.60 29.97
C ARG A 35 21.21 23.11 30.27
N HIS A 36 20.09 22.43 30.52
CA HIS A 36 20.02 21.02 30.29
C HIS A 36 20.07 20.84 28.77
N THR A 37 21.29 20.69 28.26
CA THR A 37 21.49 19.93 27.04
C THR A 37 20.87 18.56 27.34
N ALA A 38 19.66 18.33 26.84
CA ALA A 38 19.14 16.99 26.72
C ALA A 38 20.25 16.17 26.05
N PRO A 39 20.58 14.97 26.55
CA PRO A 39 21.49 14.11 25.82
C PRO A 39 20.89 13.97 24.43
N SER A 40 21.65 14.36 23.41
CA SER A 40 21.34 14.01 22.04
C SER A 40 21.16 12.50 22.07
N SER A 41 19.92 12.03 21.97
CA SER A 41 19.70 10.61 21.70
C SER A 41 20.47 10.38 20.43
N SER A 42 21.57 9.64 20.51
CA SER A 42 22.11 8.99 19.34
C SER A 42 20.90 8.27 18.75
N ALA A 43 20.36 8.78 17.65
CA ALA A 43 19.36 8.06 16.89
C ALA A 43 20.02 6.70 16.66
N ALA A 44 19.51 5.67 17.34
CA ALA A 44 19.90 4.32 17.04
C ALA A 44 19.78 4.24 15.52
N ALA A 45 20.89 3.93 14.84
CA ALA A 45 20.92 3.90 13.38
C ALA A 45 19.67 3.13 12.96
N ALA A 46 18.75 3.80 12.25
CA ALA A 46 17.47 3.20 11.94
C ALA A 46 17.76 1.87 11.25
N THR A 47 17.57 0.77 11.99
CA THR A 47 17.71 -0.57 11.46
C THR A 47 16.57 -0.76 10.47
N GLY A 48 16.83 -1.54 9.43
CA GLY A 48 15.87 -1.76 8.38
C GLY A 48 15.94 -0.84 7.17
N ARG A 49 15.11 -1.19 6.19
CA ARG A 49 14.95 -0.50 4.91
C ARG A 49 13.51 -0.59 4.44
N VAL A 50 13.06 0.46 3.78
CA VAL A 50 11.81 0.45 3.02
C VAL A 50 12.16 0.13 1.58
N TYR A 51 11.53 -0.88 1.01
CA TYR A 51 11.60 -1.26 -0.40
C TYR A 51 10.31 -0.79 -1.06
N PHE A 52 10.40 -0.21 -2.24
CA PHE A 52 9.24 0.28 -2.97
C PHE A 52 9.47 0.26 -4.47
N LEU A 53 8.37 0.21 -5.21
CA LEU A 53 8.39 0.11 -6.66
C LEU A 53 8.10 1.45 -7.32
N ASP A 54 8.80 1.71 -8.43
CA ASP A 54 8.32 2.59 -9.48
C ASP A 54 7.77 1.72 -10.60
N ILE A 55 6.49 1.89 -10.98
CA ILE A 55 5.87 1.13 -12.07
C ILE A 55 6.44 1.53 -13.46
N GLY A 56 7.10 2.69 -13.57
CA GLY A 56 7.77 3.13 -14.79
C GLY A 56 6.86 3.77 -15.84
N LEU A 57 5.64 4.17 -15.45
CA LEU A 57 4.68 4.80 -16.36
C LEU A 57 5.08 6.21 -16.79
N SER A 58 5.97 6.87 -16.05
CA SER A 58 6.49 8.21 -16.40
C SER A 58 7.32 8.23 -17.69
N THR A 59 7.78 7.08 -18.18
CA THR A 59 8.60 6.95 -19.40
C THR A 59 7.89 6.24 -20.56
N TYR A 60 6.55 6.20 -20.55
CA TYR A 60 5.77 5.65 -21.65
C TYR A 60 6.13 6.29 -23.01
N PRO A 61 6.17 5.54 -24.14
CA PRO A 61 5.77 4.15 -24.35
C PRO A 61 6.82 3.09 -23.99
N ASN A 62 7.95 3.48 -23.38
CA ASN A 62 9.02 2.56 -22.99
C ASN A 62 9.15 2.52 -21.47
N PRO A 63 8.30 1.76 -20.75
CA PRO A 63 8.31 1.73 -19.29
C PRO A 63 9.70 1.47 -18.73
N ASN A 64 10.04 2.14 -17.63
CA ASN A 64 11.28 1.92 -16.90
C ASN A 64 10.95 1.69 -15.42
N GLY A 65 10.36 0.54 -15.12
CA GLY A 65 10.07 0.17 -13.74
C GLY A 65 11.34 -0.07 -12.94
N ARG A 66 11.28 0.20 -11.64
CA ARG A 66 12.43 0.13 -10.73
C ARG A 66 12.03 -0.49 -9.39
N ILE A 67 12.97 -1.21 -8.77
CA ILE A 67 12.94 -1.54 -7.34
C ILE A 67 13.88 -0.55 -6.65
N ILE A 68 13.35 0.24 -5.74
CA ILE A 68 14.06 1.30 -5.02
C ILE A 68 14.01 0.97 -3.53
N THR A 69 15.04 1.36 -2.80
CA THR A 69 15.04 1.22 -1.34
C THR A 69 15.68 2.42 -0.66
N CYS A 70 15.18 2.80 0.51
CA CYS A 70 15.75 3.83 1.36
C CYS A 70 15.77 3.38 2.83
N LYS A 71 16.49 4.11 3.68
CA LYS A 71 16.34 3.99 5.13
C LYS A 71 14.96 4.49 5.57
N PRO A 72 14.49 4.10 6.76
CA PRO A 72 13.19 4.54 7.30
C PRO A 72 12.99 6.05 7.43
N ASP A 73 14.09 6.82 7.45
CA ASP A 73 14.08 8.30 7.47
C ASP A 73 14.08 8.94 6.07
N GLY A 74 14.01 8.12 5.01
CA GLY A 74 14.09 8.55 3.61
C GLY A 74 15.51 8.74 3.07
N SER A 75 16.54 8.62 3.90
CA SER A 75 17.93 8.75 3.46
C SER A 75 18.47 7.48 2.78
N ASP A 76 19.66 7.56 2.18
CA ASP A 76 20.35 6.40 1.56
C ASP A 76 19.46 5.66 0.52
N ILE A 77 18.84 6.45 -0.37
CA ILE A 77 18.05 5.96 -1.49
C ILE A 77 18.96 5.24 -2.48
N ARG A 78 18.55 4.04 -2.92
CA ARG A 78 19.26 3.19 -3.88
C ARG A 78 18.27 2.58 -4.85
N GLU A 79 18.62 2.57 -6.13
CA GLU A 79 17.95 1.75 -7.13
C GLU A 79 18.64 0.39 -7.18
N LEU A 80 17.90 -0.69 -6.92
CA LEU A 80 18.42 -2.06 -6.91
C LEU A 80 18.24 -2.73 -8.26
N VAL A 81 17.05 -2.58 -8.83
CA VAL A 81 16.69 -3.10 -10.15
C VAL A 81 16.11 -1.95 -10.96
N THR A 82 16.51 -1.87 -12.23
CA THR A 82 16.02 -0.85 -13.17
C THR A 82 15.62 -1.53 -14.48
N GLN A 83 15.05 -0.76 -15.41
CA GLN A 83 14.68 -1.24 -16.75
C GLN A 83 13.64 -2.38 -16.73
N ILE A 84 12.81 -2.46 -15.69
CA ILE A 84 11.70 -3.41 -15.66
C ILE A 84 10.63 -2.95 -16.65
N LYS A 85 10.47 -3.66 -17.77
CA LYS A 85 9.56 -3.28 -18.86
C LYS A 85 8.12 -3.76 -18.67
N THR A 86 7.89 -4.58 -17.65
CA THR A 86 6.68 -5.37 -17.43
C THR A 86 5.78 -4.83 -16.33
N LEU A 87 5.90 -3.53 -16.02
CA LEU A 87 5.05 -2.78 -15.09
C LEU A 87 4.99 -3.43 -13.69
N PRO A 88 6.03 -3.30 -12.86
CA PRO A 88 6.05 -3.87 -11.52
C PRO A 88 5.01 -3.19 -10.60
N ASP A 89 4.30 -3.95 -9.77
CA ASP A 89 3.18 -3.43 -8.96
C ASP A 89 3.24 -3.82 -7.47
N GLY A 90 3.22 -5.11 -7.13
CA GLY A 90 3.34 -5.60 -5.75
C GLY A 90 4.76 -6.03 -5.40
N ILE A 91 5.16 -5.89 -4.14
CA ILE A 91 6.49 -6.29 -3.64
C ILE A 91 6.39 -6.93 -2.25
N ALA A 92 7.18 -7.97 -2.01
CA ALA A 92 7.38 -8.57 -0.70
C ALA A 92 8.85 -8.95 -0.51
N VAL A 93 9.35 -8.93 0.72
CA VAL A 93 10.76 -9.24 1.02
C VAL A 93 10.86 -10.30 2.12
N ASP A 94 11.58 -11.38 1.84
CA ASP A 94 12.00 -12.38 2.83
C ASP A 94 13.45 -12.08 3.22
N SER A 95 13.64 -11.42 4.36
CA SER A 95 14.98 -11.10 4.86
C SER A 95 15.73 -12.32 5.37
N ASP A 96 15.05 -13.35 5.89
CA ASP A 96 15.72 -14.56 6.38
C ASP A 96 16.35 -15.34 5.21
N ARG A 97 15.68 -15.36 4.05
CA ARG A 97 16.17 -16.03 2.83
C ARG A 97 16.85 -15.09 1.84
N GLN A 98 16.97 -13.81 2.18
CA GLN A 98 17.63 -12.80 1.37
C GLN A 98 17.01 -12.63 -0.04
N HIS A 99 15.69 -12.65 -0.15
CA HIS A 99 14.98 -12.53 -1.42
C HIS A 99 13.97 -11.38 -1.45
N ILE A 100 13.94 -10.67 -2.59
CA ILE A 100 12.88 -9.71 -2.94
C ILE A 100 12.01 -10.37 -3.99
N TYR A 101 10.69 -10.31 -3.81
CA TYR A 101 9.68 -10.82 -4.74
C TYR A 101 8.86 -9.66 -5.26
N TRP A 102 8.56 -9.63 -6.55
CA TRP A 102 7.64 -8.64 -7.10
C TRP A 102 6.76 -9.20 -8.22
N THR A 103 5.58 -8.61 -8.35
CA THR A 103 4.64 -8.90 -9.43
C THR A 103 4.87 -7.96 -10.59
N ASN A 104 4.69 -8.47 -11.80
CA ASN A 104 4.74 -7.74 -13.05
C ASN A 104 3.36 -7.84 -13.70
N MET A 105 2.70 -6.69 -13.91
CA MET A 105 1.33 -6.66 -14.42
C MET A 105 1.18 -7.22 -15.84
N GLY A 106 2.23 -7.09 -16.66
CA GLY A 106 2.09 -7.33 -18.10
C GLY A 106 1.13 -6.31 -18.75
N VAL A 107 0.51 -6.70 -19.85
CA VAL A 107 -0.51 -5.90 -20.54
C VAL A 107 -1.90 -6.37 -20.06
N PRO A 108 -2.76 -5.50 -19.52
CA PRO A 108 -4.06 -5.92 -18.96
C PRO A 108 -4.97 -6.75 -19.89
N SER A 109 -4.85 -6.59 -21.20
CA SER A 109 -5.61 -7.38 -22.19
C SER A 109 -4.99 -8.74 -22.52
N ALA A 110 -3.76 -9.00 -22.06
CA ALA A 110 -2.99 -10.21 -22.32
C ALA A 110 -2.75 -10.99 -21.02
N ASN A 111 -2.78 -12.31 -21.11
CA ASN A 111 -2.46 -13.18 -19.97
C ASN A 111 -0.94 -13.35 -19.85
N ASP A 112 -0.21 -12.25 -19.71
CA ASP A 112 1.26 -12.19 -19.78
C ASP A 112 1.93 -11.59 -18.53
N GLY A 113 1.18 -11.48 -17.43
CA GLY A 113 1.70 -11.19 -16.11
C GLY A 113 2.68 -12.25 -15.61
N SER A 114 3.53 -11.86 -14.67
CA SER A 114 4.54 -12.77 -14.09
C SER A 114 4.93 -12.35 -12.67
N ILE A 115 5.60 -13.26 -11.95
CA ILE A 115 6.22 -12.96 -10.65
C ILE A 115 7.70 -13.32 -10.74
N GLN A 116 8.53 -12.38 -10.30
CA GLN A 116 9.97 -12.51 -10.31
C GLN A 116 10.52 -12.34 -8.90
N ARG A 117 11.74 -12.84 -8.71
CA ARG A 117 12.51 -12.61 -7.49
C ARG A 117 13.97 -12.31 -7.79
N CYS A 118 14.65 -11.69 -6.86
CA CYS A 118 16.09 -11.44 -6.89
C CYS A 118 16.68 -11.58 -5.48
N ASP A 119 17.99 -11.50 -5.34
CA ASP A 119 18.62 -11.32 -4.04
C ASP A 119 18.39 -9.90 -3.47
N LEU A 120 18.71 -9.65 -2.19
CA LEU A 120 18.56 -8.32 -1.60
C LEU A 120 19.46 -7.24 -2.25
N SER A 121 20.44 -7.62 -3.06
CA SER A 121 21.30 -6.70 -3.81
C SER A 121 20.70 -6.29 -5.15
N GLY A 122 19.58 -6.89 -5.57
CA GLY A 122 18.94 -6.67 -6.87
C GLY A 122 19.50 -7.56 -7.99
N LYS A 123 20.34 -8.55 -7.68
CA LYS A 123 20.96 -9.46 -8.65
C LYS A 123 20.25 -10.81 -8.68
N ASP A 124 20.65 -11.66 -9.62
CA ASP A 124 20.14 -13.02 -9.78
C ASP A 124 18.61 -13.06 -9.94
N ILE A 125 18.11 -12.21 -10.86
CA ILE A 125 16.70 -12.13 -11.19
C ILE A 125 16.24 -13.45 -11.82
N VAL A 126 15.22 -14.06 -11.22
CA VAL A 126 14.59 -15.30 -11.68
C VAL A 126 13.08 -15.09 -11.79
N THR A 127 12.50 -15.50 -12.92
CA THR A 127 11.05 -15.64 -13.06
C THR A 127 10.59 -16.92 -12.38
N ILE A 128 9.78 -16.79 -11.33
CA ILE A 128 9.24 -17.92 -10.56
C ILE A 128 7.81 -18.28 -10.97
N VAL A 129 7.01 -17.28 -11.38
CA VAL A 129 5.71 -17.51 -12.01
C VAL A 129 5.79 -16.98 -13.43
N PRO A 130 5.85 -17.84 -14.46
CA PRO A 130 5.99 -17.43 -15.85
C PRO A 130 4.68 -16.89 -16.42
N GLN A 131 4.79 -16.20 -17.57
CA GLN A 131 3.65 -15.71 -18.33
C GLN A 131 2.65 -16.82 -18.64
N GLY A 132 1.37 -16.49 -18.59
CA GLY A 132 0.27 -17.43 -18.78
C GLY A 132 -0.22 -18.13 -17.50
N GLN A 133 0.56 -18.09 -16.41
CA GLN A 133 0.15 -18.66 -15.11
C GLN A 133 -0.58 -17.66 -14.21
N THR A 134 -0.43 -16.35 -14.47
CA THR A 134 -1.19 -15.26 -13.85
C THR A 134 -1.37 -14.16 -14.90
N HIS A 135 -2.49 -13.43 -14.84
CA HIS A 135 -2.90 -12.48 -15.85
C HIS A 135 -2.34 -11.09 -15.58
N THR A 136 -2.75 -10.48 -14.48
CA THR A 136 -2.31 -9.15 -14.06
C THR A 136 -2.14 -9.18 -12.54
N PRO A 137 -1.07 -9.82 -12.05
CA PRO A 137 -0.81 -9.96 -10.63
C PRO A 137 -0.60 -8.57 -10.00
N LYS A 138 -1.15 -8.39 -8.80
CA LYS A 138 -1.16 -7.14 -8.02
C LYS A 138 -0.36 -7.30 -6.74
N GLN A 139 -0.86 -6.81 -5.61
CA GLN A 139 -0.18 -6.90 -4.33
C GLN A 139 0.10 -8.38 -4.02
N ILE A 140 1.30 -8.62 -3.47
CA ILE A 140 1.82 -9.92 -3.09
C ILE A 140 2.29 -9.84 -1.64
N THR A 141 2.06 -10.89 -0.88
CA THR A 141 2.52 -11.02 0.49
C THR A 141 3.12 -12.41 0.73
N ILE A 142 3.93 -12.52 1.78
CA ILE A 142 4.59 -13.77 2.19
C ILE A 142 3.88 -14.27 3.45
N ALA A 143 3.51 -15.55 3.45
CA ALA A 143 3.06 -16.27 4.63
C ALA A 143 4.26 -17.00 5.24
N PRO A 144 4.92 -16.45 6.28
CA PRO A 144 6.23 -16.92 6.73
C PRO A 144 6.21 -18.31 7.38
N LYS A 145 5.13 -18.76 8.01
CA LYS A 145 5.09 -20.11 8.62
C LYS A 145 4.99 -21.20 7.58
N SER A 146 4.09 -21.03 6.61
CA SER A 146 3.84 -21.99 5.53
C SER A 146 4.82 -21.87 4.36
N GLN A 147 5.60 -20.80 4.30
CA GLN A 147 6.56 -20.55 3.22
C GLN A 147 5.87 -20.51 1.85
N LYS A 148 4.84 -19.67 1.77
CA LYS A 148 4.05 -19.49 0.55
C LYS A 148 3.91 -18.01 0.21
N LEU A 149 3.89 -17.75 -1.09
CA LEU A 149 3.53 -16.46 -1.68
C LEU A 149 2.03 -16.43 -1.92
N TYR A 150 1.40 -15.30 -1.62
CA TYR A 150 -0.01 -15.04 -1.88
C TYR A 150 -0.14 -13.76 -2.68
N TRP A 151 -0.93 -13.75 -3.76
CA TRP A 151 -1.18 -12.55 -4.54
C TRP A 151 -2.61 -12.49 -5.06
N SER A 152 -3.07 -11.28 -5.34
CA SER A 152 -4.29 -11.06 -6.12
C SER A 152 -3.96 -10.92 -7.60
N ASP A 153 -4.89 -11.37 -8.45
CA ASP A 153 -4.83 -11.21 -9.90
C ASP A 153 -6.05 -10.43 -10.39
N ARG A 154 -5.80 -9.23 -10.95
CA ARG A 154 -6.84 -8.26 -11.27
C ARG A 154 -7.73 -8.76 -12.41
N GLU A 155 -7.19 -8.90 -13.60
CA GLU A 155 -7.90 -9.41 -14.78
C GLU A 155 -8.06 -10.94 -14.77
N GLY A 156 -7.26 -11.66 -13.97
CA GLY A 156 -7.49 -13.06 -13.66
C GLY A 156 -8.69 -13.28 -12.72
N MET A 157 -9.15 -12.22 -12.04
CA MET A 157 -10.33 -12.19 -11.17
C MET A 157 -10.24 -13.23 -10.04
N CYS A 158 -9.05 -13.34 -9.44
CA CYS A 158 -8.77 -14.38 -8.44
C CYS A 158 -7.74 -13.97 -7.39
N VAL A 159 -7.73 -14.74 -6.30
CA VAL A 159 -6.67 -14.77 -5.29
C VAL A 159 -5.93 -16.09 -5.41
N MET A 160 -4.61 -16.05 -5.39
CA MET A 160 -3.73 -17.17 -5.70
C MET A 160 -2.64 -17.34 -4.64
N ARG A 161 -2.10 -18.56 -4.52
CA ARG A 161 -0.88 -18.82 -3.75
C ARG A 161 0.06 -19.77 -4.50
N ALA A 162 1.32 -19.81 -4.10
CA ALA A 162 2.33 -20.76 -4.56
C ALA A 162 3.41 -20.97 -3.50
N ASN A 163 4.26 -21.97 -3.66
CA ASN A 163 5.50 -22.08 -2.89
C ASN A 163 6.44 -20.89 -3.21
N MET A 164 7.42 -20.61 -2.33
CA MET A 164 8.36 -19.49 -2.51
C MET A 164 9.20 -19.55 -3.81
N ASP A 165 9.28 -20.70 -4.47
CA ASP A 165 9.96 -20.90 -5.75
C ASP A 165 9.01 -20.81 -6.97
N GLY A 166 7.72 -20.55 -6.74
CA GLY A 166 6.67 -20.47 -7.76
C GLY A 166 6.05 -21.80 -8.15
N SER A 167 6.46 -22.92 -7.55
CA SER A 167 5.79 -24.21 -7.72
C SER A 167 4.45 -24.29 -7.00
N ASP A 168 3.63 -25.28 -7.37
CA ASP A 168 2.31 -25.55 -6.77
C ASP A 168 1.39 -24.31 -6.74
N ILE A 169 1.23 -23.67 -7.89
CA ILE A 169 0.30 -22.55 -8.06
C ILE A 169 -1.13 -23.04 -7.85
N GLU A 170 -1.83 -22.40 -6.92
CA GLU A 170 -3.20 -22.70 -6.54
C GLU A 170 -4.07 -21.44 -6.65
N VAL A 171 -5.26 -21.58 -7.25
CA VAL A 171 -6.30 -20.55 -7.20
C VAL A 171 -7.15 -20.79 -5.97
N LEU A 172 -7.08 -19.89 -5.00
CA LEU A 172 -7.81 -20.01 -3.73
C LEU A 172 -9.24 -19.50 -3.82
N TYR A 173 -9.44 -18.43 -4.59
CA TYR A 173 -10.74 -17.79 -4.79
C TYR A 173 -10.84 -17.26 -6.21
N ARG A 174 -12.03 -17.30 -6.80
CA ARG A 174 -12.34 -16.75 -8.11
C ARG A 174 -13.68 -16.03 -8.08
N SER A 175 -13.69 -14.75 -8.42
CA SER A 175 -14.91 -13.92 -8.39
C SER A 175 -15.81 -14.12 -9.60
N ALA A 176 -15.24 -14.54 -10.74
CA ALA A 176 -15.99 -14.85 -11.96
C ALA A 176 -15.30 -15.94 -12.81
N PRO A 177 -16.05 -16.71 -13.63
CA PRO A 177 -15.48 -17.67 -14.57
C PRO A 177 -14.39 -17.06 -15.47
N PRO A 178 -13.36 -17.83 -15.92
CA PRO A 178 -12.25 -17.31 -16.71
C PRO A 178 -12.63 -16.57 -18.00
N ASP A 179 -13.73 -16.99 -18.64
CA ASP A 179 -14.23 -16.41 -19.89
C ASP A 179 -15.16 -15.21 -19.69
N SER A 180 -15.33 -14.75 -18.44
CA SER A 180 -16.18 -13.59 -18.12
C SER A 180 -15.56 -12.28 -18.61
N ASP A 181 -16.38 -11.23 -18.66
CA ASP A 181 -15.91 -9.89 -18.96
C ASP A 181 -14.88 -9.41 -17.94
N LYS A 182 -13.62 -9.36 -18.38
CA LYS A 182 -12.47 -8.89 -17.60
C LYS A 182 -12.56 -7.40 -17.27
N GLN A 183 -13.46 -6.63 -17.89
CA GLN A 183 -13.68 -5.22 -17.57
C GLN A 183 -14.68 -5.02 -16.42
N CYS A 184 -15.30 -6.08 -15.92
CA CYS A 184 -16.16 -6.00 -14.74
C CYS A 184 -15.30 -5.72 -13.48
N THR A 185 -15.07 -4.44 -13.21
CA THR A 185 -14.20 -3.94 -12.13
C THR A 185 -14.60 -4.38 -10.72
N LEU A 186 -15.84 -4.83 -10.54
CA LEU A 186 -16.30 -5.43 -9.29
C LEU A 186 -15.61 -6.77 -8.98
N ASN A 187 -15.11 -7.46 -10.00
CA ASN A 187 -14.46 -8.77 -9.87
C ASN A 187 -12.94 -8.68 -9.64
N TRP A 188 -12.38 -7.49 -9.77
CA TRP A 188 -10.94 -7.24 -9.70
C TRP A 188 -10.41 -7.33 -8.28
N CYS A 189 -9.62 -8.37 -8.01
CA CYS A 189 -8.90 -8.55 -6.76
C CYS A 189 -7.58 -7.75 -6.80
N VAL A 190 -7.20 -7.08 -5.71
CA VAL A 190 -6.04 -6.15 -5.71
C VAL A 190 -5.12 -6.35 -4.49
N GLY A 191 -5.48 -5.83 -3.33
CA GLY A 191 -4.72 -5.98 -2.09
C GLY A 191 -4.89 -7.36 -1.48
N ILE A 192 -3.93 -7.77 -0.67
CA ILE A 192 -3.96 -9.06 0.00
C ILE A 192 -3.23 -9.04 1.33
N ALA A 193 -3.80 -9.67 2.36
CA ALA A 193 -3.15 -9.92 3.63
C ALA A 193 -3.48 -11.34 4.11
N VAL A 194 -2.56 -11.98 4.84
CA VAL A 194 -2.71 -13.36 5.32
C VAL A 194 -2.49 -13.41 6.83
N ASP A 195 -3.38 -14.09 7.53
CA ASP A 195 -3.28 -14.39 8.95
C ASP A 195 -3.13 -15.91 9.14
N GLU A 196 -1.90 -16.37 9.33
CA GLU A 196 -1.62 -17.79 9.58
C GLU A 196 -1.97 -18.23 11.01
N GLU A 197 -2.17 -17.29 11.96
CA GLU A 197 -2.61 -17.62 13.32
C GLU A 197 -4.10 -17.98 13.35
N THR A 198 -4.91 -17.20 12.63
CA THR A 198 -6.36 -17.43 12.56
C THR A 198 -6.78 -18.21 11.31
N GLY A 199 -5.84 -18.54 10.44
CA GLY A 199 -6.07 -19.32 9.22
C GLY A 199 -6.90 -18.57 8.18
N SER A 200 -6.73 -17.26 8.03
CA SER A 200 -7.56 -16.40 7.19
C SER A 200 -6.77 -15.68 6.10
N VAL A 201 -7.40 -15.47 4.94
CA VAL A 201 -6.91 -14.59 3.86
C VAL A 201 -7.89 -13.44 3.67
N PHE A 202 -7.37 -12.23 3.55
CA PHE A 202 -8.11 -11.01 3.26
C PHE A 202 -7.71 -10.46 1.91
N TRP A 203 -8.66 -9.96 1.12
CA TRP A 203 -8.36 -9.29 -0.13
C TRP A 203 -9.33 -8.15 -0.41
N SER A 204 -8.87 -7.15 -1.15
CA SER A 204 -9.72 -6.06 -1.62
C SER A 204 -10.27 -6.35 -3.02
N GLN A 205 -11.50 -5.91 -3.27
CA GLN A 205 -12.05 -5.76 -4.61
C GLN A 205 -12.39 -4.29 -4.83
N LYS A 206 -11.61 -3.63 -5.69
CA LYS A 206 -11.60 -2.17 -5.75
C LYS A 206 -12.89 -1.53 -6.30
N GLY A 207 -13.62 -2.25 -7.16
CA GLY A 207 -14.79 -1.72 -7.87
C GLY A 207 -14.44 -0.66 -8.93
N PRO A 208 -15.47 -0.05 -9.57
CA PRO A 208 -15.25 0.98 -10.56
C PRO A 208 -14.67 2.25 -9.92
N PRO A 209 -13.80 2.99 -10.64
CA PRO A 209 -13.23 4.22 -10.11
C PRO A 209 -14.30 5.21 -9.65
N ARG A 210 -14.16 5.72 -8.43
CA ARG A 210 -15.07 6.72 -7.83
C ARG A 210 -16.53 6.28 -7.70
N ALA A 211 -16.79 4.97 -7.69
CA ALA A 211 -18.15 4.44 -7.63
C ALA A 211 -18.64 4.12 -6.21
N GLY A 212 -17.75 4.07 -5.21
CA GLY A 212 -18.14 3.70 -3.85
C GLY A 212 -18.65 2.26 -3.73
N GLN A 213 -18.15 1.36 -4.58
CA GLN A 213 -18.56 -0.05 -4.63
C GLN A 213 -17.41 -0.99 -4.27
N GLY A 214 -16.33 -0.44 -3.72
CA GLY A 214 -15.20 -1.19 -3.20
C GLY A 214 -15.60 -2.05 -2.01
N ARG A 215 -14.96 -3.21 -1.91
CA ARG A 215 -15.23 -4.22 -0.88
C ARG A 215 -13.94 -4.82 -0.36
N ILE A 216 -13.96 -5.32 0.87
CA ILE A 216 -12.92 -6.18 1.42
C ILE A 216 -13.57 -7.49 1.86
N PHE A 217 -12.95 -8.58 1.48
CA PHE A 217 -13.41 -9.93 1.75
C PHE A 217 -12.45 -10.68 2.66
N ARG A 218 -12.95 -11.76 3.24
CA ARG A 218 -12.22 -12.75 4.03
C ARG A 218 -12.62 -14.17 3.58
N MET A 219 -11.69 -15.11 3.64
CA MET A 219 -11.94 -16.55 3.56
C MET A 219 -10.95 -17.30 4.47
N ASN A 220 -11.17 -18.60 4.69
CA ASN A 220 -10.16 -19.44 5.32
C ASN A 220 -9.03 -19.72 4.31
N ILE A 221 -7.80 -19.88 4.80
CA ILE A 221 -6.65 -20.28 3.97
C ILE A 221 -6.97 -21.61 3.27
N GLU A 222 -7.44 -22.60 4.03
CA GLU A 222 -7.80 -23.91 3.50
C GLU A 222 -9.25 -23.93 3.02
N MET A 223 -9.45 -24.53 1.85
CA MET A 223 -10.77 -24.70 1.24
C MET A 223 -11.51 -25.87 1.88
N ASN A 224 -12.83 -25.73 2.07
CA ASN A 224 -13.62 -26.84 2.58
C ASN A 224 -13.66 -28.00 1.57
N ALA A 225 -13.72 -29.23 2.07
CA ALA A 225 -13.76 -30.42 1.22
C ALA A 225 -14.97 -30.39 0.27
N GLY A 226 -14.72 -30.62 -1.03
CA GLY A 226 -15.75 -30.65 -2.07
C GLY A 226 -16.12 -29.28 -2.66
N GLU A 227 -15.55 -28.19 -2.15
CA GLU A 227 -15.70 -26.87 -2.75
C GLU A 227 -14.72 -26.63 -3.90
N SER A 228 -14.92 -25.53 -4.62
CA SER A 228 -13.98 -25.05 -5.63
C SER A 228 -13.76 -23.54 -5.46
N ALA A 229 -12.69 -22.99 -6.04
CA ALA A 229 -12.33 -21.58 -5.89
C ALA A 229 -13.44 -20.59 -6.25
N GLY A 230 -14.34 -20.95 -7.17
CA GLY A 230 -15.49 -20.12 -7.56
C GLY A 230 -16.78 -20.36 -6.75
N ARG A 231 -16.77 -21.32 -5.82
CA ARG A 231 -17.94 -21.76 -5.04
C ARG A 231 -17.52 -22.13 -3.62
N ARG A 232 -16.94 -21.15 -2.93
CA ARG A 232 -16.55 -21.25 -1.52
C ARG A 232 -17.64 -20.69 -0.63
N THR A 233 -18.09 -21.45 0.36
CA THR A 233 -19.13 -20.99 1.30
C THR A 233 -18.58 -20.17 2.46
N ASP A 234 -17.26 -20.21 2.66
CA ASP A 234 -16.57 -19.48 3.73
C ASP A 234 -16.14 -18.05 3.33
N VAL A 235 -16.41 -17.65 2.08
CA VAL A 235 -16.13 -16.29 1.59
C VAL A 235 -17.12 -15.29 2.20
N GLN A 236 -16.60 -14.29 2.89
CA GLN A 236 -17.39 -13.26 3.57
C GLN A 236 -16.97 -11.87 3.08
N CYS A 237 -17.95 -11.06 2.69
CA CYS A 237 -17.75 -9.62 2.50
C CYS A 237 -17.77 -8.96 3.89
N ILE A 238 -16.62 -8.51 4.37
CA ILE A 238 -16.49 -7.94 5.72
C ILE A 238 -16.63 -6.41 5.73
N LEU A 239 -16.33 -5.76 4.61
CA LEU A 239 -16.56 -4.32 4.38
C LEU A 239 -17.06 -4.11 2.96
N GLU A 240 -18.02 -3.19 2.82
CA GLU A 240 -18.62 -2.81 1.53
C GLU A 240 -18.87 -1.30 1.47
N GLY A 241 -19.13 -0.78 0.27
CA GLY A 241 -19.37 0.65 0.07
C GLY A 241 -18.11 1.50 0.21
N LEU A 242 -16.93 0.89 0.09
CA LEU A 242 -15.64 1.58 0.17
C LEU A 242 -15.41 2.36 -1.14
N PRO A 243 -14.74 3.52 -1.11
CA PRO A 243 -14.50 4.31 -2.31
C PRO A 243 -13.71 3.54 -3.38
N GLU A 244 -12.48 3.11 -3.07
CA GLU A 244 -11.63 2.27 -3.94
C GLU A 244 -10.47 1.64 -3.13
N PRO A 245 -10.71 0.56 -2.35
CA PRO A 245 -9.72 -0.06 -1.46
C PRO A 245 -8.66 -0.81 -2.27
N ILE A 246 -7.39 -0.58 -1.96
CA ILE A 246 -6.26 -1.08 -2.73
C ILE A 246 -5.43 -2.07 -1.94
N ASP A 247 -4.38 -1.66 -1.25
CA ASP A 247 -3.45 -2.55 -0.60
C ASP A 247 -3.89 -2.83 0.85
N LEU A 248 -3.50 -3.99 1.38
CA LEU A 248 -3.93 -4.47 2.69
C LEU A 248 -2.73 -4.93 3.51
N GLU A 249 -2.74 -4.57 4.79
CA GLU A 249 -1.78 -5.06 5.78
C GLU A 249 -2.50 -5.41 7.08
N LEU A 250 -1.98 -6.36 7.83
CA LEU A 250 -2.62 -6.87 9.04
C LEU A 250 -1.65 -6.85 10.22
N ASP A 251 -2.04 -6.16 11.28
CA ASP A 251 -1.49 -6.43 12.61
C ASP A 251 -2.23 -7.64 13.20
N THR A 252 -1.59 -8.81 13.14
CA THR A 252 -2.16 -10.07 13.62
C THR A 252 -2.38 -10.09 15.13
N ALA A 253 -1.56 -9.38 15.90
CA ALA A 253 -1.64 -9.37 17.36
C ALA A 253 -2.85 -8.56 17.85
N SER A 254 -3.10 -7.41 17.23
CA SER A 254 -4.27 -6.58 17.56
C SER A 254 -5.51 -6.90 16.71
N GLN A 255 -5.37 -7.79 15.72
CA GLN A 255 -6.38 -8.08 14.71
C GLN A 255 -6.85 -6.80 14.01
N THR A 256 -5.92 -5.87 13.72
CA THR A 256 -6.24 -4.61 13.05
C THR A 256 -5.84 -4.69 11.58
N LEU A 257 -6.84 -4.60 10.69
CA LEU A 257 -6.64 -4.53 9.26
C LEU A 257 -6.43 -3.07 8.84
N TYR A 258 -5.40 -2.81 8.05
CA TYR A 258 -5.05 -1.53 7.46
C TYR A 258 -5.20 -1.58 5.96
N TRP A 259 -5.63 -0.48 5.34
CA TRP A 259 -5.68 -0.38 3.87
C TRP A 259 -5.51 1.02 3.33
N THR A 260 -4.99 1.10 2.12
CA THR A 260 -5.02 2.32 1.31
C THR A 260 -6.28 2.37 0.47
N ASP A 261 -6.78 3.58 0.21
CA ASP A 261 -7.94 3.79 -0.64
C ASP A 261 -7.68 4.94 -1.63
N ARG A 262 -8.02 4.71 -2.92
CA ARG A 262 -7.78 5.64 -4.04
C ARG A 262 -8.98 6.51 -4.41
N GLY A 263 -10.16 6.29 -3.84
CA GLY A 263 -11.36 6.95 -4.31
C GLY A 263 -11.38 8.46 -4.00
N ASP A 264 -12.47 9.11 -4.40
CA ASP A 264 -12.58 10.55 -4.23
C ASP A 264 -12.77 10.97 -2.75
N PRO A 265 -12.33 12.18 -2.38
CA PRO A 265 -12.71 12.82 -1.13
C PRO A 265 -14.26 12.87 -0.96
N PRO A 266 -14.78 12.84 0.28
CA PRO A 266 -14.03 12.95 1.53
C PRO A 266 -13.52 11.61 2.09
N ASN A 267 -13.87 10.47 1.49
CA ASN A 267 -13.59 9.17 2.12
C ASN A 267 -12.45 8.37 1.46
N GLY A 268 -12.11 8.65 0.20
CA GLY A 268 -10.93 8.06 -0.45
C GLY A 268 -9.70 8.97 -0.40
N ASN A 269 -8.61 8.52 -1.02
CA ASN A 269 -7.28 9.11 -0.89
C ASN A 269 -6.79 9.12 0.57
N THR A 270 -6.89 7.95 1.19
CA THR A 270 -6.74 7.72 2.63
C THR A 270 -5.92 6.49 2.95
N VAL A 271 -5.37 6.46 4.17
CA VAL A 271 -5.05 5.22 4.88
C VAL A 271 -6.13 5.00 5.93
N ASN A 272 -6.61 3.78 6.03
CA ASN A 272 -7.73 3.40 6.88
C ASN A 272 -7.34 2.22 7.77
N SER A 273 -8.09 2.03 8.86
CA SER A 273 -7.98 0.84 9.69
C SER A 273 -9.32 0.37 10.22
N VAL A 274 -9.39 -0.91 10.59
CA VAL A 274 -10.49 -1.47 11.36
C VAL A 274 -9.99 -2.61 12.24
N VAL A 275 -10.46 -2.66 13.49
CA VAL A 275 -10.25 -3.82 14.35
C VAL A 275 -11.26 -4.89 13.96
N LEU A 276 -10.77 -6.08 13.64
CA LEU A 276 -11.58 -7.23 13.27
C LEU A 276 -12.15 -7.87 14.54
N ASP A 277 -13.45 -7.68 14.75
CA ASP A 277 -14.20 -8.35 15.80
C ASP A 277 -15.50 -8.89 15.21
N ALA A 278 -15.65 -10.23 15.23
CA ALA A 278 -16.78 -10.93 14.65
C ALA A 278 -18.10 -10.65 15.38
N ASN A 279 -18.06 -10.10 16.60
CA ASN A 279 -19.25 -9.89 17.44
C ASN A 279 -19.88 -8.51 17.27
N VAL A 280 -19.23 -7.61 16.53
CA VAL A 280 -19.69 -6.24 16.36
C VAL A 280 -19.64 -5.81 14.90
N LYS A 281 -20.51 -4.85 14.56
CA LYS A 281 -20.44 -4.20 13.25
C LYS A 281 -19.12 -3.44 13.15
N LEU A 282 -18.30 -3.83 12.16
CA LEU A 282 -17.02 -3.19 11.87
C LEU A 282 -17.20 -1.69 11.59
N ARG A 283 -16.31 -0.87 12.15
CA ARG A 283 -16.30 0.59 11.98
C ARG A 283 -14.93 1.08 11.50
N PRO A 284 -14.74 1.18 10.18
CA PRO A 284 -13.56 1.79 9.58
C PRO A 284 -13.24 3.17 10.16
N LYS A 285 -11.95 3.43 10.37
CA LYS A 285 -11.41 4.73 10.74
C LYS A 285 -10.44 5.20 9.66
N ILE A 286 -10.61 6.43 9.20
CA ILE A 286 -9.62 7.10 8.36
C ILE A 286 -8.50 7.62 9.26
N LEU A 287 -7.29 7.11 9.05
CA LEU A 287 -6.08 7.46 9.81
C LEU A 287 -5.32 8.61 9.14
N VAL A 288 -5.13 8.52 7.83
CA VAL A 288 -4.42 9.51 7.02
C VAL A 288 -5.30 9.95 5.86
N ARG A 289 -5.17 11.22 5.47
CA ARG A 289 -5.90 11.84 4.35
C ARG A 289 -4.93 12.51 3.38
N LYS A 290 -5.48 12.96 2.24
CA LYS A 290 -4.78 13.76 1.22
C LYS A 290 -3.59 13.00 0.63
N LEU A 291 -3.84 11.76 0.22
CA LEU A 291 -2.95 11.05 -0.70
C LEU A 291 -3.30 11.44 -2.14
N HIS A 292 -2.38 11.21 -3.07
CA HIS A 292 -2.61 11.38 -4.51
C HIS A 292 -2.70 10.01 -5.19
N GLU A 293 -3.85 9.34 -5.00
CA GLU A 293 -4.10 7.94 -5.34
C GLU A 293 -3.28 6.98 -4.47
N GLY A 294 -3.66 6.81 -3.19
CA GLY A 294 -2.96 5.94 -2.24
C GLY A 294 -2.82 4.49 -2.71
N ILE A 295 -1.64 3.89 -2.56
CA ILE A 295 -1.32 2.58 -3.16
C ILE A 295 -0.67 1.62 -2.16
N GLY A 296 0.65 1.41 -2.18
CA GLY A 296 1.32 0.50 -1.26
C GLY A 296 1.23 0.96 0.19
N ILE A 297 1.15 0.01 1.11
CA ILE A 297 1.31 0.19 2.55
C ILE A 297 2.14 -0.95 3.14
N SER A 298 2.94 -0.67 4.16
CA SER A 298 3.64 -1.68 4.93
C SER A 298 3.77 -1.25 6.38
N LEU A 299 3.64 -2.20 7.31
CA LEU A 299 3.66 -1.93 8.75
C LEU A 299 5.04 -2.21 9.34
N ASP A 300 5.47 -1.32 10.23
CA ASP A 300 6.58 -1.55 11.15
C ASP A 300 5.99 -1.63 12.57
N LEU A 301 5.45 -2.81 12.87
CA LEU A 301 4.74 -3.07 14.13
C LEU A 301 5.63 -2.87 15.35
N ARG A 302 6.91 -3.25 15.26
CA ARG A 302 7.86 -3.11 16.37
C ARG A 302 8.07 -1.65 16.77
N ASN A 303 8.14 -0.74 15.80
CA ASN A 303 8.33 0.69 16.05
C ASN A 303 7.02 1.49 16.03
N GLY A 304 5.86 0.82 15.94
CA GLY A 304 4.55 1.48 16.00
C GLY A 304 4.30 2.46 14.86
N ARG A 305 4.86 2.22 13.68
CA ARG A 305 4.71 3.08 12.49
C ARG A 305 4.30 2.30 11.24
N MET A 306 3.86 3.03 10.22
CA MET A 306 3.54 2.50 8.89
C MET A 306 4.20 3.35 7.82
N PHE A 307 4.51 2.72 6.69
CA PHE A 307 4.96 3.35 5.45
C PHE A 307 3.90 3.19 4.39
N PHE A 308 3.68 4.22 3.59
CA PHE A 308 2.70 4.16 2.51
C PHE A 308 3.06 5.15 1.41
N GLY A 309 2.53 4.92 0.22
CA GLY A 309 2.84 5.70 -0.97
C GLY A 309 1.59 6.06 -1.75
N ASP A 310 1.80 6.84 -2.81
CA ASP A 310 0.75 7.22 -3.73
C ASP A 310 1.26 7.29 -5.18
N LEU A 311 0.35 7.24 -6.15
CA LEU A 311 0.73 7.25 -7.57
C LEU A 311 1.33 8.59 -8.02
N GLY A 312 1.30 9.62 -7.17
CA GLY A 312 2.03 10.86 -7.37
C GLY A 312 3.55 10.72 -7.20
N GLY A 313 4.03 9.54 -6.81
CA GLY A 313 5.46 9.29 -6.59
C GLY A 313 5.91 9.56 -5.15
N GLY A 314 4.98 9.81 -4.24
CA GLY A 314 5.28 10.09 -2.84
C GLY A 314 5.55 8.82 -2.02
N LEU A 315 6.40 8.96 -1.00
CA LEU A 315 6.61 7.98 0.07
C LEU A 315 6.51 8.69 1.42
N TYR A 316 5.70 8.14 2.31
CA TYR A 316 5.36 8.74 3.59
C TYR A 316 5.51 7.72 4.73
N SER A 317 5.59 8.26 5.95
CA SER A 317 5.42 7.48 7.18
C SER A 317 4.41 8.15 8.10
N ALA A 318 3.81 7.38 9.00
CA ALA A 318 3.02 7.87 10.13
C ALA A 318 3.05 6.84 11.27
N ASN A 319 2.64 7.22 12.46
CA ASN A 319 2.33 6.26 13.52
C ASN A 319 1.14 5.37 13.10
N LEU A 320 1.00 4.19 13.71
CA LEU A 320 -0.11 3.26 13.40
C LEU A 320 -1.52 3.84 13.69
N ASP A 321 -1.62 4.93 14.44
CA ASP A 321 -2.87 5.67 14.68
C ASP A 321 -3.10 6.82 13.68
N GLY A 322 -2.21 7.00 12.70
CA GLY A 322 -2.24 8.07 11.69
C GLY A 322 -1.61 9.39 12.14
N SER A 323 -1.19 9.52 13.40
CA SER A 323 -0.49 10.72 13.88
C SER A 323 0.93 10.82 13.30
N CYS A 324 1.53 12.00 13.41
CA CYS A 324 2.91 12.25 12.97
C CYS A 324 3.19 11.89 11.49
N LYS A 325 2.22 12.11 10.58
CA LYS A 325 2.45 11.94 9.14
C LYS A 325 3.65 12.77 8.70
N ASN A 326 4.66 12.11 8.14
CA ASN A 326 5.87 12.70 7.62
C ASN A 326 6.07 12.29 6.15
N THR A 327 6.53 13.23 5.33
CA THR A 327 6.95 12.95 3.95
C THR A 327 8.41 12.51 3.97
N LEU A 328 8.68 11.30 3.53
CA LEU A 328 10.05 10.76 3.41
C LEU A 328 10.65 11.13 2.06
N ILE A 329 9.87 10.94 0.99
CA ILE A 329 10.23 11.31 -0.37
C ILE A 329 9.00 11.97 -0.99
N SER A 330 9.13 13.22 -1.46
CA SER A 330 8.01 13.95 -2.04
C SER A 330 7.64 13.45 -3.44
N GLU A 331 8.64 13.06 -4.22
CA GLU A 331 8.48 12.49 -5.57
C GLU A 331 9.74 11.68 -5.92
N ILE A 332 9.56 10.46 -6.40
CA ILE A 332 10.64 9.55 -6.84
C ILE A 332 11.03 9.71 -8.32
N GLY A 333 10.46 10.71 -9.00
CA GLY A 333 10.56 10.94 -10.45
C GLY A 333 9.79 9.90 -11.28
N GLY A 334 8.79 9.26 -10.68
CA GLY A 334 8.05 8.13 -11.22
C GLY A 334 6.75 7.91 -10.45
N VAL A 335 6.17 6.73 -10.60
CA VAL A 335 4.86 6.40 -10.02
C VAL A 335 5.05 5.29 -8.99
N THR A 336 4.93 5.62 -7.70
CA THR A 336 5.13 4.65 -6.61
C THR A 336 4.03 3.60 -6.63
N THR A 337 4.37 2.33 -6.44
CA THR A 337 3.40 1.25 -6.23
C THR A 337 3.65 0.50 -4.92
N GLY A 338 3.89 -0.81 -4.95
CA GLY A 338 4.06 -1.65 -3.77
C GLY A 338 5.17 -1.13 -2.86
N ILE A 339 4.96 -1.26 -1.55
CA ILE A 339 5.88 -0.85 -0.50
C ILE A 339 6.02 -2.01 0.48
N PHE A 340 7.24 -2.26 0.95
CA PHE A 340 7.51 -3.29 1.94
C PHE A 340 8.63 -2.83 2.87
N TYR A 341 8.39 -2.85 4.18
CA TYR A 341 9.40 -2.56 5.19
C TYR A 341 10.02 -3.84 5.74
N VAL A 342 11.33 -3.80 5.95
CA VAL A 342 12.11 -4.87 6.59
C VAL A 342 12.99 -4.24 7.65
N GLU A 343 13.14 -4.88 8.80
CA GLU A 343 14.07 -4.47 9.87
C GLU A 343 15.47 -5.08 9.71
#